data_AF-A0A5Q0UIW3-F1
#
_entry.id   AF-A0A5Q0UIW3-F1
#
_cell.length_a   1.000
_cell.length_b   1.000
_cell.length_c   1.000
_cell.angle_alpha   90.00
_cell.angle_beta   90.00
_cell.angle_gamma   90.00
#
_symmetry.space_group_name_H-M   'P 1'
#
loop_
_entity.id
_entity.type
_entity.pdbx_description
1 polymer ?
#
loop_
_entity_poly.entity_id
_entity_poly.type
_entity_poly.pdbx_seq_one_letter_code
_entity_poly.pdbx_strand_id
1 'polypeptide(L)' 'MEEAFHVVCHECSEEGVYESRSDAVATREAHADGTSHRVSMLAIGPAVPNP' A
#
# COMPACT_ATOMS: atom_id res chain seq x y z
N MET A 1 -2.59 16.53 8.64
CA MET A 1 -1.91 15.24 8.88
C MET A 1 -2.12 14.45 7.62
N GLU A 2 -1.09 14.33 6.80
CA GLU A 2 -1.17 13.58 5.55
C GLU A 2 -1.20 12.10 5.91
N GLU A 3 -2.27 11.41 5.50
CA GLU A 3 -2.46 9.97 5.73
C GLU A 3 -1.68 9.22 4.65
N ALA A 4 -0.80 8.31 5.05
CA ALA A 4 -0.09 7.45 4.12
C ALA A 4 -0.75 6.06 4.06
N PHE A 5 -0.57 5.36 2.95
CA PHE A 5 -1.19 4.08 2.67
C PHE A 5 -0.09 3.11 2.29
N HIS A 6 0.13 2.10 3.12
CA HIS A 6 1.08 1.04 2.85
C HIS A 6 0.37 -0.10 2.12
N VAL A 7 0.79 -0.37 0.89
CA VAL A 7 0.36 -1.50 0.08
C VAL A 7 1.44 -2.57 0.17
N VAL A 8 1.07 -3.79 0.53
CA VAL A 8 1.99 -4.91 0.67
C VAL A 8 1.42 -6.15 0.00
N CYS A 9 2.23 -6.79 -0.84
CA CYS A 9 1.94 -8.12 -1.35
C CYS A 9 2.44 -9.18 -0.37
N HIS A 10 1.64 -10.21 -0.11
CA HIS A 10 2.01 -11.29 0.81
C HIS A 10 2.71 -12.47 0.11
N GLU A 11 2.78 -12.44 -1.22
CA GLU A 11 3.30 -13.55 -2.03
C GLU A 11 4.61 -13.19 -2.74
N CYS A 12 4.90 -11.90 -2.92
CA CYS A 12 6.15 -11.41 -3.49
C CYS A 12 6.70 -10.23 -2.68
N SER A 13 7.92 -9.80 -2.99
CA SER A 13 8.59 -8.67 -2.33
C SER A 13 8.08 -7.30 -2.77
N GLU A 14 6.90 -7.21 -3.38
CA GLU A 14 6.32 -5.94 -3.80
C GLU A 14 5.63 -5.24 -2.61
N GLU A 15 6.16 -4.09 -2.24
CA GLU A 15 5.64 -3.23 -1.18
C GLU A 15 5.84 -1.75 -1.55
N GLY A 16 4.90 -0.88 -1.14
CA GLY A 16 4.93 0.54 -1.49
C GLY A 16 4.10 1.40 -0.53
N VAL A 17 4.60 2.60 -0.24
CA VAL A 17 3.90 3.59 0.60
C VAL A 17 3.45 4.75 -0.28
N TYR A 18 2.17 5.11 -0.14
CA TYR A 18 1.48 6.07 -0.99
C TYR A 18 0.84 7.17 -0.16
N GLU A 19 0.97 8.41 -0.60
CA GLU A 19 0.39 9.58 0.06
C GLU A 19 -1.09 9.77 -0.32
N SER A 20 -1.52 9.08 -1.39
CA SER A 20 -2.88 9.15 -1.93
C SER A 20 -3.55 7.78 -1.87
N ARG A 21 -4.73 7.74 -1.25
CA ARG A 21 -5.56 6.52 -1.19
C ARG A 21 -5.88 5.98 -2.58
N SER A 22 -6.17 6.87 -3.53
CA SER A 22 -6.52 6.47 -4.90
C SER A 22 -5.37 5.74 -5.59
N ASP A 23 -4.14 6.22 -5.38
CA ASP A 23 -2.93 5.61 -5.95
C ASP A 23 -2.62 4.25 -5.30
N ALA A 24 -2.78 4.17 -3.97
CA ALA A 24 -2.64 2.94 -3.22
C ALA A 24 -3.65 1.87 -3.67
N VAL A 25 -4.92 2.25 -3.87
CA VAL A 25 -5.98 1.34 -4.34
C VAL A 25 -5.69 0.89 -5.77
N ALA A 26 -5.32 1.81 -6.66
CA ALA A 26 -5.00 1.48 -8.05
C ALA A 26 -3.84 0.48 -8.14
N THR A 27 -2.76 0.70 -7.36
CA THR A 27 -1.62 -0.21 -7.31
C THR A 27 -2.03 -1.58 -6.73
N ARG A 28 -2.79 -1.60 -5.62
CA ARG A 28 -3.29 -2.84 -5.02
C ARG A 28 -4.07 -3.68 -6.03
N GLU A 29 -4.99 -3.04 -6.75
CA GLU A 29 -5.87 -3.72 -7.70
C GLU A 29 -5.13 -4.14 -8.98
N ALA A 30 -4.27 -3.29 -9.53
CA ALA A 30 -3.44 -3.64 -10.67
C ALA A 30 -2.51 -4.82 -10.36
N HIS A 31 -1.92 -4.87 -9.16
CA HIS A 31 -1.10 -5.99 -8.74
C HIS A 31 -1.95 -7.25 -8.56
N ALA A 32 -3.03 -7.17 -7.78
CA ALA A 32 -3.90 -8.33 -7.55
C ALA A 32 -4.49 -8.91 -8.84
N ASP A 33 -4.84 -8.07 -9.81
CA ASP A 33 -5.35 -8.49 -11.13
C ASP A 33 -4.25 -9.13 -11.99
N GLY A 34 -3.07 -8.49 -12.05
CA GLY A 34 -1.96 -8.96 -12.89
C GLY A 34 -1.25 -10.22 -12.38
N THR A 35 -1.26 -10.46 -11.07
CA THR A 35 -0.53 -11.58 -10.45
C THR A 35 -1.44 -12.59 -9.75
N SER A 36 -2.72 -12.28 -9.57
CA SER A 36 -3.63 -13.05 -8.70
C SER A 36 -3.14 -13.15 -7.24
N HIS A 37 -2.23 -12.27 -6.81
CA HIS A 37 -1.71 -12.28 -5.45
C HIS A 37 -2.65 -11.61 -4.44
N ARG A 38 -2.51 -12.01 -3.18
CA ARG A 38 -3.11 -11.36 -2.03
C ARG A 38 -2.32 -10.11 -1.66
N VAL A 39 -2.89 -8.96 -1.98
CA VAL A 39 -2.36 -7.64 -1.64
C VAL A 39 -3.22 -7.00 -0.54
N SER A 40 -2.58 -6.45 0.48
CA SER A 40 -3.24 -5.72 1.57
C SER A 40 -2.88 -4.24 1.53
N MET A 41 -3.81 -3.41 1.98
CA MET A 41 -3.61 -1.96 2.08
C MET A 41 -3.91 -1.53 3.52
N LEU A 42 -2.94 -0.92 4.19
CA LEU A 42 -3.06 -0.38 5.53
C LEU A 42 -2.91 1.14 5.49
N ALA A 43 -3.86 1.87 6.08
CA ALA A 43 -3.67 3.29 6.35
C ALA A 43 -2.69 3.42 7.52
N ILE A 44 -1.48 3.89 7.22
CA ILE A 44 -0.49 4.27 8.22
C ILE A 44 -0.63 5.78 8.36
N GLY A 45 -0.99 6.26 9.55
CA GLY A 45 -1.10 7.71 9.82
C GLY A 45 0.19 8.46 9.47
N PRO A 46 0.24 9.79 9.67
CA PRO A 46 1.45 10.56 9.36
C PRO A 46 2.64 9.83 9.97
N ALA A 47 3.65 9.54 9.15
CA ALA A 47 4.86 8.85 9.57
C ALA A 47 5.47 9.69 10.68
N VAL A 48 5.11 9.38 11.93
CA VAL A 48 5.79 9.91 13.10
C VAL A 48 7.10 9.15 13.11
N PRO A 49 8.25 9.78 12.81
CA PRO A 49 9.52 9.14 13.07
C PRO A 49 9.52 8.76 14.55
N ASN A 50 9.77 7.48 14.83
CA ASN A 50 9.91 7.00 16.20
C ASN A 50 11.04 7.83 16.86
N PRO A 51 10.77 8.55 17.98
CA PRO A 51 11.76 9.40 18.62
C PRO A 51 12.96 8.63 19.18
#